data_AF-A0A358L7U5-F1
#
_entry.id   AF-A0A358L7U5-F1
#
_cell.length_a   1.000
_cell.length_b   1.000
_cell.length_c   1.000
_cell.angle_alpha   90.00
_cell.angle_beta   90.00
_cell.angle_gamma   90.00
#
_symmetry.space_group_name_H-M   'P 1'
#
loop_
_entity.id
_entity.type
_entity.pdbx_description
1 polymer ?
#
loop_
_entity_poly.entity_id
_entity_poly.type
_entity_poly.pdbx_seq_one_letter_code
_entity_poly.pdbx_strand_id
1 'polypeptide(L)'
;MGGISIWQLLIIAVIVVLLFGTKKLRGLGSDLGSSIKGFKKAMSDDDEKPKTHADDADFKATLADKQHAAAKKEDVKNDKV
;
A
#
# COMPACT_ATOMS: atom_id res chain seq x y z
N MET A 1 -15.42 -26.84 -26.11
CA MET A 1 -15.70 -25.99 -24.94
C MET A 1 -14.44 -25.18 -24.65
N GLY A 2 -14.35 -23.96 -25.17
CA GLY A 2 -13.17 -23.11 -25.01
C GLY A 2 -13.03 -22.64 -23.57
N GLY A 3 -11.95 -23.04 -22.89
CA GLY A 3 -11.67 -22.64 -21.52
C GLY A 3 -11.35 -21.15 -21.41
N ILE A 4 -11.45 -20.63 -20.19
CA ILE A 4 -11.00 -19.28 -19.85
C ILE A 4 -9.48 -19.23 -20.08
N SER A 5 -9.05 -18.55 -21.12
CA SER A 5 -7.62 -18.37 -21.38
C SER A 5 -7.09 -17.16 -20.60
N ILE A 6 -5.81 -17.25 -20.23
CA ILE A 6 -5.11 -16.24 -19.42
C ILE A 6 -5.16 -14.86 -20.10
N TRP A 7 -5.19 -14.81 -21.43
CA TRP A 7 -5.30 -13.56 -22.20
C TRP A 7 -6.62 -12.82 -21.97
N GLN A 8 -7.73 -13.54 -21.78
CA GLN A 8 -9.03 -12.95 -21.51
C GLN A 8 -9.07 -12.38 -20.09
N LEU A 9 -8.47 -13.07 -19.12
CA LEU A 9 -8.38 -12.59 -17.74
C LEU A 9 -7.57 -11.29 -17.63
N LEU A 10 -6.47 -11.15 -18.38
CA LEU A 10 -5.69 -9.91 -18.41
C LEU A 10 -6.51 -8.72 -18.93
N ILE A 11 -7.27 -8.91 -20.01
CA ILE A 11 -8.13 -7.87 -20.57
C ILE A 11 -9.21 -7.45 -19.57
N ILE A 12 -9.84 -8.40 -18.90
CA ILE A 12 -10.84 -8.11 -17.85
C ILE A 12 -10.18 -7.37 -16.68
N ALA A 13 -9.00 -7.79 -16.24
CA ALA A 13 -8.27 -7.15 -15.15
C ALA A 13 -7.94 -5.67 -15.48
N VAL A 14 -7.53 -5.36 -16.71
CA VAL A 14 -7.28 -3.98 -17.15
C VAL A 14 -8.55 -3.14 -17.06
N ILE A 15 -9.69 -3.66 -17.52
CA ILE A 15 -10.98 -2.95 -17.43
C ILE A 15 -11.36 -2.68 -15.97
N VAL A 16 -11.23 -3.67 -15.09
CA VAL A 16 -11.49 -3.49 -13.65
C VAL A 16 -10.58 -2.41 -13.05
N VAL A 17 -9.29 -2.41 -13.40
CA VAL A 17 -8.34 -1.37 -12.94
C VAL A 17 -8.74 0.02 -13.42
N LEU A 18 -9.22 0.17 -14.64
CA LEU A 18 -9.68 1.45 -15.18
C LEU A 18 -10.98 1.93 -14.51
N LEU A 19 -11.92 1.03 -14.22
CA LEU A 19 -13.20 1.38 -13.57
C LEU A 19 -13.02 1.76 -12.10
N PHE A 20 -12.26 0.97 -11.34
CA PHE A 20 -12.06 1.19 -9.91
C PHE A 20 -10.90 2.15 -9.62
N GLY A 21 -10.00 2.35 -10.58
CA GLY A 21 -8.76 3.10 -10.43
C GLY A 21 -7.70 2.36 -9.61
N THR A 22 -6.43 2.66 -9.88
CA THR A 22 -5.30 2.03 -9.17
C THR A 22 -5.24 2.40 -7.69
N LYS A 23 -5.80 3.55 -7.29
CA LYS A 23 -5.76 4.04 -5.89
C LYS A 23 -6.61 3.19 -4.94
N LYS A 24 -7.81 2.79 -5.37
CA LYS A 24 -8.69 1.90 -4.58
C LYS A 24 -8.14 0.47 -4.54
N LEU A 25 -7.67 -0.02 -5.68
CA LEU A 25 -7.08 -1.36 -5.79
C LEU A 25 -5.77 -1.50 -5.02
N ARG A 26 -4.94 -0.45 -4.94
CA ARG A 26 -3.69 -0.51 -4.15
C ARG A 26 -3.94 -0.56 -2.65
N GLY A 27 -4.93 0.19 -2.14
CA GLY A 27 -5.31 0.11 -0.72
C GLY A 27 -5.83 -1.28 -0.36
N LEU A 28 -6.87 -1.74 -1.05
CA LEU A 28 -7.47 -3.05 -0.82
C LEU A 28 -6.49 -4.20 -1.10
N GLY A 29 -5.68 -4.07 -2.15
CA GLY A 29 -4.67 -5.05 -2.53
C GLY A 29 -3.51 -5.13 -1.53
N SER A 30 -3.16 -4.04 -0.85
CA SER A 30 -2.15 -4.05 0.21
C SER A 30 -2.64 -4.83 1.43
N ASP A 31 -3.90 -4.63 1.84
CA ASP A 31 -4.48 -5.30 3.00
C ASP A 31 -4.70 -6.80 2.74
N LEU A 32 -5.26 -7.12 1.57
CA LEU A 32 -5.45 -8.51 1.12
C LEU A 32 -4.11 -9.19 0.83
N GLY A 33 -3.16 -8.49 0.22
CA GLY A 33 -1.84 -8.99 -0.10
C GLY A 33 -1.02 -9.31 1.15
N SER A 34 -1.10 -8.47 2.18
CA SER A 34 -0.43 -8.71 3.47
C SER A 34 -0.99 -9.95 4.18
N SER A 35 -2.32 -10.12 4.13
CA SER A 35 -3.01 -11.30 4.68
C SER A 35 -2.60 -12.59 3.96
N ILE A 36 -2.54 -12.55 2.62
CA ILE A 36 -2.12 -13.68 1.78
C ILE A 36 -0.61 -13.96 1.92
N LYS A 37 0.23 -12.95 2.12
CA LYS A 37 1.68 -13.11 2.36
C LYS A 37 1.93 -13.93 3.64
N GLY A 38 1.20 -13.66 4.71
CA GLY A 38 1.25 -14.43 5.95
C GLY A 38 0.78 -15.88 5.76
N PHE A 39 -0.30 -16.09 5.01
CA PHE A 39 -0.79 -17.43 4.66
C PHE A 39 0.23 -18.23 3.86
N LYS A 40 0.82 -17.64 2.80
CA LYS A 40 1.88 -18.28 2.02
C LYS A 40 3.11 -18.59 2.88
N LYS A 41 3.52 -17.66 3.75
CA LYS A 41 4.66 -17.83 4.64
C LYS A 41 4.45 -19.01 5.59
N ALA A 42 3.27 -19.13 6.21
CA ALA A 42 2.93 -20.25 7.09
C ALA A 42 2.84 -21.58 6.33
N MET A 43 2.33 -21.57 5.10
CA MET A 43 2.23 -22.77 4.26
C MET A 43 3.58 -23.22 3.69
N SER A 44 4.55 -22.31 3.55
CA SER A 44 5.92 -22.63 3.10
C SER A 44 6.91 -22.92 4.24
N ASP A 45 6.63 -22.47 5.48
CA ASP A 45 7.47 -22.77 6.67
C ASP A 45 7.43 -24.27 7.06
N ASP A 46 6.45 -25.04 6.54
CA ASP A 46 6.35 -26.49 6.76
C ASP A 46 7.30 -27.30 5.85
N ASP A 47 7.85 -26.69 4.78
CA ASP A 47 8.69 -27.37 3.77
C ASP A 47 10.18 -26.93 3.76
N GLU A 48 10.56 -25.74 4.24
CA GLU A 48 11.99 -25.32 4.27
C GLU A 48 12.38 -24.43 5.48
N LYS A 49 13.57 -24.72 6.04
CA LYS A 49 14.28 -24.01 7.13
C LYS A 49 14.21 -22.46 7.07
N PRO A 50 14.33 -21.76 8.23
CA PRO A 50 13.86 -20.38 8.38
C PRO A 50 14.72 -19.38 7.61
N LYS A 51 14.09 -18.66 6.68
CA LYS A 51 14.62 -17.38 6.17
C LYS A 51 13.92 -16.25 6.91
N THR A 52 14.62 -15.67 7.86
CA THR A 52 14.34 -14.34 8.41
C THR A 52 14.59 -13.32 7.30
N HIS A 53 13.54 -12.65 6.84
CA HIS A 53 13.67 -11.35 6.18
C HIS A 53 12.62 -10.41 6.78
N ALA A 54 13.15 -9.56 7.66
CA ALA A 54 12.65 -8.23 7.91
C ALA A 54 12.74 -7.39 6.62
N ASP A 55 12.09 -6.24 6.67
CA ASP A 55 12.03 -5.14 5.69
C ASP A 55 10.83 -5.11 4.72
N ASP A 56 10.32 -3.89 4.58
CA ASP A 56 9.35 -3.37 3.61
C ASP A 56 7.86 -3.34 3.97
N ALA A 57 7.54 -2.90 5.19
CA ALA A 57 6.26 -2.22 5.45
C ALA A 57 6.47 -0.80 6.01
N ASP A 58 7.54 -0.12 5.57
CA ASP A 58 7.78 1.29 5.90
C ASP A 58 6.83 2.19 5.09
N PHE A 59 5.69 2.50 5.69
CA PHE A 59 4.69 3.45 5.25
C PHE A 59 5.24 4.89 5.34
N LYS A 60 6.23 5.22 4.52
CA LYS A 60 6.78 6.58 4.40
C LYS A 60 5.93 7.45 3.47
N ALA A 61 4.64 7.56 3.75
CA ALA A 61 3.70 8.38 2.96
C ALA A 61 2.73 9.23 3.81
N THR A 62 3.06 9.56 5.06
CA THR A 62 2.21 10.44 5.90
C THR A 62 2.94 11.64 6.52
N LEU A 63 4.21 11.89 6.20
CA LEU A 63 4.96 13.04 6.74
C LEU A 63 5.10 14.25 5.80
N ALA A 64 4.50 14.24 4.60
CA ALA A 64 4.71 15.32 3.63
C ALA A 64 3.57 16.37 3.53
N ASP A 65 2.40 16.16 4.14
CA ASP A 65 1.21 17.01 3.83
C ASP A 65 0.60 17.75 5.03
N LYS A 66 1.30 17.84 6.18
CA LYS A 66 0.78 18.54 7.38
C LYS A 66 1.70 19.59 8.00
N GLN A 67 2.54 20.25 7.20
CA GLN A 67 3.40 21.35 7.68
C GLN A 67 3.21 22.70 6.99
N HIS A 68 2.24 22.87 6.08
CA HIS A 68 1.93 24.17 5.48
C HIS A 68 0.47 24.58 5.73
N ALA A 69 0.10 24.83 6.99
CA ALA A 69 -1.20 25.49 7.27
C ALA A 69 -1.33 26.26 8.59
N ALA A 70 -0.33 26.34 9.49
CA ALA A 70 -0.58 26.93 10.83
C ALA A 70 0.64 27.53 11.56
N ALA A 71 1.47 28.34 10.90
CA ALA A 71 2.54 29.08 11.60
C ALA A 71 2.86 30.45 10.97
N LYS A 72 1.85 31.20 10.53
CA LYS A 72 2.04 32.61 10.14
C LYS A 72 0.86 33.47 10.56
N LYS A 73 0.72 33.67 11.88
CA LYS A 73 0.06 34.79 12.56
C LYS A 73 0.34 34.64 14.05
N GLU A 74 0.76 35.74 14.70
CA GLU A 74 0.99 35.88 16.16
C GLU A 74 2.26 35.11 16.61
N ASP A 75 3.40 35.68 16.97
CA ASP A 75 3.69 36.74 17.93
C ASP A 75 5.02 37.46 17.57
N VAL A 76 4.96 38.73 17.17
CA VAL A 76 6.09 39.68 17.31
C VAL A 76 5.50 40.97 17.86
N LYS A 77 5.08 40.91 19.13
CA LYS A 77 4.85 42.09 19.94
C LYS A 77 5.34 41.78 21.33
N ASN A 78 6.25 42.62 21.80
CA ASN A 78 6.76 42.68 23.17
C ASN A 78 7.96 41.76 23.48
N ASP A 79 9.18 42.23 23.16
CA ASP A 79 10.24 42.40 24.17
C ASP A 79 11.48 43.05 23.54
N LYS A 80 11.56 44.37 23.65
CA LYS A 80 12.86 45.04 23.75
C LYS A 80 12.69 46.30 24.59
N VAL A 81 12.77 46.07 25.90
CA VAL A 81 13.35 47.02 26.86
C VAL A 81 14.81 47.24 26.48
#